data_AF-A0A2M7WSA4-F1
#
_entry.id   AF-A0A2M7WSA4-F1
#
_cell.length_a   1.000
_cell.length_b   1.000
_cell.length_c   1.000
_cell.angle_alpha   90.00
_cell.angle_beta   90.00
_cell.angle_gamma   90.00
#
_symmetry.space_group_name_H-M   'P 1'
#
loop_
_entity.id
_entity.type
_entity.pdbx_description
1 polymer ?
#
loop_
_entity_poly.entity_id
_entity_poly.type
_entity_poly.pdbx_seq_one_letter_code
_entity_poly.pdbx_strand_id
1 'polypeptide(L)'
;MNARVLMYLVGSVVILTLLFLFMGGDTVITTTTPLLEIATRTVTSSIRFWLLYLASGLILVIWTWFKYDYKNGVSRTERLLNARPPAWSFAVLLGTVTFHWLFWAVNPESWSTWLQSQRFWPMNVAIILAMFFIAQRNGIVRFIGLGLGICVLLVVTGFYPRVKTPSPADLSAYQKQLPYHQGRWNLPADVILPIIAQCESGGRQFDDKGNVIVSPTQDYGKWQINLPIHGKEINRRAINIWTEEGNEQFARILYGRNELSDWQATRHCWEPKLLALGGLPDGERTFIVTVGPEWSKVYRYQGSMTVDHRAIGPQKRIAMMTESGVYHFTPEKSDFVPNPVNWARFKSLTDSDENVRVTLSR
;
A
#
# COMPACT_ATOMS: atom_id res chain seq x y z
N MET A 1 24.24 -18.26 31.20
CA MET A 1 24.88 -17.89 29.93
C MET A 1 26.15 -17.13 30.28
N ASN A 2 27.32 -17.47 29.71
CA ASN A 2 28.56 -16.75 30.06
C ASN A 2 28.43 -15.29 29.59
N ALA A 3 28.80 -14.33 30.43
CA ALA A 3 28.66 -12.90 30.18
C ALA A 3 29.25 -12.51 28.80
N ARG A 4 30.33 -13.16 28.38
CA ARG A 4 30.95 -12.93 27.07
C ARG A 4 30.05 -13.32 25.90
N VAL A 5 29.34 -14.45 25.97
CA VAL A 5 28.43 -14.91 24.91
C VAL A 5 27.20 -14.02 24.81
N LEU A 6 26.67 -13.59 25.97
CA LEU A 6 25.61 -12.59 26.03
C LEU A 6 26.08 -11.25 25.44
N MET A 7 27.31 -10.83 25.71
CA MET A 7 27.89 -9.59 25.22
C MET A 7 28.10 -9.59 23.70
N TYR A 8 28.49 -10.73 23.10
CA TYR A 8 28.58 -10.84 21.63
C TYR A 8 27.19 -10.80 20.97
N LEU A 9 26.21 -11.52 21.53
CA LEU A 9 24.83 -11.50 21.02
C LEU A 9 24.20 -10.11 21.13
N VAL A 10 24.32 -9.47 22.28
CA VAL A 10 23.82 -8.10 22.51
C VAL A 10 24.59 -7.10 21.63
N GLY A 11 25.91 -7.23 21.53
CA GLY A 11 26.75 -6.38 20.69
C GLY A 11 26.40 -6.48 19.20
N SER A 12 26.18 -7.69 18.67
CA SER A 12 25.76 -7.88 17.28
C SER A 12 24.37 -7.29 17.00
N VAL A 13 23.42 -7.45 17.93
CA VAL A 13 22.07 -6.86 17.81
C VAL A 13 22.14 -5.33 17.87
N VAL A 14 22.94 -4.77 18.78
CA VAL A 14 23.11 -3.31 18.91
C VAL A 14 23.79 -2.72 17.67
N ILE A 15 24.86 -3.34 17.15
CA ILE A 15 25.55 -2.86 15.94
C ILE A 15 24.62 -2.91 14.72
N LEU A 16 23.85 -3.99 14.54
CA LEU A 16 22.87 -4.10 13.45
C LEU A 16 21.73 -3.07 13.58
N THR A 17 21.30 -2.77 14.82
CA THR A 17 20.28 -1.76 15.09
C THR A 17 20.80 -0.34 14.82
N LEU A 18 22.05 -0.05 15.21
CA LEU A 18 22.68 1.25 14.98
C LEU A 18 22.99 1.50 13.50
N LEU A 19 23.47 0.49 12.77
CA LEU A 19 23.63 0.59 11.31
C LEU A 19 22.30 0.91 10.62
N PHE A 20 21.18 0.41 11.14
CA PHE A 20 19.86 0.67 10.59
C PHE A 20 19.33 2.09 10.92
N LEU A 21 19.55 2.57 12.14
CA LEU A 21 19.21 3.96 12.51
C LEU A 21 19.99 4.98 11.65
N PHE A 22 21.22 4.67 11.28
CA PHE A 22 22.02 5.49 10.37
C PHE A 22 21.58 5.40 8.89
N MET A 23 20.92 4.31 8.49
CA MET A 23 20.45 4.08 7.12
C MET A 23 19.01 4.56 6.85
N GLY A 24 18.30 5.03 7.87
CA GLY A 24 17.05 5.79 7.72
C GLY A 24 17.24 7.24 7.28
N GLY A 25 18.47 7.62 6.90
CA GLY A 25 18.83 8.98 6.49
C GLY A 25 18.21 9.36 5.14
N ASP A 26 17.33 10.37 5.21
CA ASP A 26 17.03 11.38 4.20
C ASP A 26 16.94 10.90 2.75
N THR A 27 15.93 10.06 2.46
CA THR A 27 15.36 10.12 1.12
C THR A 27 14.59 11.43 1.02
N VAL A 28 15.13 12.38 0.28
CA VAL A 28 14.42 13.60 -0.14
C VAL A 28 13.29 13.15 -1.07
N ILE A 29 12.12 12.92 -0.50
CA ILE A 29 10.91 12.53 -1.22
C ILE A 29 10.35 13.79 -1.87
N THR A 30 10.46 13.88 -3.19
CA THR A 30 9.75 14.88 -3.98
C THR A 30 8.25 14.59 -3.90
N THR A 31 7.54 15.57 -3.36
CA THR A 31 6.14 15.57 -2.93
C THR A 31 5.16 15.36 -4.09
N THR A 32 4.51 14.20 -4.20
CA THR A 32 3.18 14.08 -4.85
C THR A 32 2.37 12.85 -4.38
N THR A 33 2.97 11.84 -3.77
CA THR A 33 2.24 10.69 -3.20
C THR A 33 1.85 10.95 -1.74
N PRO A 34 0.62 10.63 -1.30
CA PRO A 34 0.20 10.87 0.07
C PRO A 34 1.10 10.06 1.02
N LEU A 35 1.83 10.78 1.88
CA LEU A 35 2.80 10.27 2.86
C LEU A 35 2.30 9.04 3.63
N LEU A 36 1.00 8.96 3.89
CA LEU A 36 0.38 7.86 4.62
C LEU A 36 0.41 6.53 3.84
N GLU A 37 0.23 6.54 2.52
CA GLU A 37 0.23 5.30 1.73
C GLU A 37 1.64 4.73 1.61
N ILE A 38 2.64 5.60 1.42
CA ILE A 38 4.05 5.21 1.46
C ILE A 38 4.43 4.70 2.86
N ALA A 39 4.06 5.43 3.92
CA ALA A 39 4.33 5.02 5.29
C ALA A 39 3.71 3.65 5.60
N THR A 40 2.46 3.41 5.18
CA THR A 40 1.78 2.14 5.46
C THR A 40 2.43 0.97 4.71
N ARG A 41 2.82 1.16 3.44
CA ARG A 41 3.53 0.13 2.64
C ARG A 41 4.94 -0.14 3.16
N THR A 42 5.65 0.91 3.58
CA THR A 42 7.00 0.79 4.18
C THR A 42 6.94 0.07 5.53
N VAL A 43 5.94 0.38 6.36
CA VAL A 43 5.72 -0.28 7.66
C VAL A 43 5.33 -1.75 7.51
N THR A 44 4.44 -2.11 6.58
CA THR A 44 4.10 -3.54 6.37
C THR A 44 5.28 -4.33 5.81
N SER A 45 6.09 -3.72 4.97
CA SER A 45 7.28 -4.35 4.41
C SER A 45 8.36 -4.57 5.48
N SER A 46 8.54 -3.62 6.40
CA SER A 46 9.46 -3.76 7.52
C SER A 46 9.00 -4.83 8.51
N ILE A 47 7.70 -4.92 8.83
CA ILE A 47 7.16 -5.94 9.75
C ILE A 47 7.45 -7.36 9.24
N ARG A 48 7.24 -7.64 7.94
CA ARG A 48 7.51 -8.98 7.38
C ARG A 48 8.98 -9.36 7.46
N PHE A 49 9.88 -8.40 7.23
CA PHE A 49 11.31 -8.58 7.41
C PHE A 49 11.67 -8.86 8.88
N TRP A 50 11.10 -8.11 9.83
CA TRP A 50 11.33 -8.31 11.26
C TRP A 50 10.82 -9.66 11.76
N LEU A 51 9.66 -10.11 11.27
CA LEU A 51 9.16 -11.45 11.60
C LEU A 51 10.11 -12.55 11.11
N LEU A 52 10.68 -12.42 9.91
CA LEU A 52 11.70 -13.35 9.41
C LEU A 52 12.96 -13.34 10.27
N TYR A 53 13.44 -12.15 10.64
CA TYR A 53 14.62 -11.98 11.48
C TYR A 53 14.41 -12.61 12.87
N LEU A 54 13.28 -12.29 13.52
CA LEU A 54 12.92 -12.81 14.84
C LEU A 54 12.69 -14.33 14.81
N ALA A 55 11.96 -14.84 13.82
CA ALA A 55 11.74 -16.29 13.66
C ALA A 55 13.06 -17.04 13.49
N SER A 56 13.98 -16.48 12.70
CA SER A 56 15.29 -17.10 12.48
C SER A 56 16.18 -17.04 13.74
N GLY A 57 16.09 -15.96 14.52
CA GLY A 57 16.69 -15.87 15.85
C GLY A 57 16.11 -16.90 16.83
N LEU A 58 14.79 -17.09 16.83
CA LEU A 58 14.11 -18.08 17.67
C LEU A 58 14.52 -19.52 17.31
N ILE A 59 14.64 -19.83 16.02
CA ILE A 59 15.13 -21.14 15.55
C ILE A 59 16.55 -21.41 16.08
N LEU A 60 17.44 -20.42 16.11
CA LEU A 60 18.76 -20.57 16.73
C LEU A 60 18.68 -20.84 18.24
N VAL A 61 17.79 -20.15 18.95
CA VAL A 61 17.58 -20.36 20.40
C VAL A 61 17.05 -21.77 20.67
N ILE A 62 16.06 -22.23 19.90
CA ILE A 62 15.50 -23.57 20.01
C ILE A 62 16.56 -24.62 19.67
N TRP A 63 17.31 -24.42 18.58
CA TRP A 63 18.39 -25.33 18.19
C TRP A 63 19.46 -25.42 19.27
N THR A 64 19.92 -24.28 19.80
CA THR A 64 20.89 -24.26 20.89
C THR A 64 20.34 -24.97 22.12
N TRP A 65 19.05 -24.85 22.42
CA TRP A 65 18.42 -25.54 23.55
C TRP A 65 18.39 -27.08 23.37
N PHE A 66 18.00 -27.59 22.20
CA PHE A 66 17.94 -29.04 21.93
C PHE A 66 19.30 -29.70 21.75
N LYS A 67 20.27 -29.03 21.10
CA LYS A 67 21.64 -29.56 20.96
C LYS A 67 22.45 -29.48 22.25
N TYR A 68 21.93 -28.77 23.25
CA TYR A 68 22.45 -28.68 24.61
C TYR A 68 21.93 -29.84 25.49
N ASP A 69 21.60 -30.97 24.88
CA ASP A 69 21.21 -32.16 25.63
C ASP A 69 22.36 -32.63 26.55
N TYR A 70 21.98 -32.97 27.77
CA TYR A 70 22.78 -32.83 28.97
C TYR A 70 23.68 -34.06 29.16
N LYS A 71 24.88 -34.07 28.57
CA LYS A 71 25.91 -35.02 29.02
C LYS A 71 26.41 -34.61 30.41
N ASN A 72 26.05 -35.42 31.41
CA ASN A 72 26.55 -35.32 32.78
C ASN A 72 28.09 -35.31 32.77
N GLY A 73 28.71 -34.34 33.46
CA GLY A 73 30.15 -34.31 33.70
C GLY A 73 30.96 -33.19 33.04
N VAL A 74 30.42 -32.41 32.08
CA VAL A 74 31.17 -31.28 31.47
C VAL A 74 30.72 -29.95 32.06
N SER A 75 31.63 -29.05 32.43
CA SER A 75 31.26 -27.74 33.00
C SER A 75 30.47 -26.88 31.99
N ARG A 76 29.58 -26.01 32.48
CA ARG A 76 28.77 -25.12 31.62
C ARG A 76 29.63 -24.18 30.77
N THR A 77 30.77 -23.77 31.29
CA THR A 77 31.70 -22.80 30.68
C THR A 77 32.52 -23.44 29.55
N GLU A 78 33.02 -24.65 29.76
CA GLU A 78 33.76 -25.43 28.76
C GLU A 78 32.87 -25.85 27.59
N ARG A 79 31.58 -26.13 27.86
CA ARG A 79 30.57 -26.33 26.82
C ARG A 79 30.31 -25.09 25.99
N LEU A 80 30.29 -23.89 26.58
CA LEU A 80 30.11 -22.65 25.82
C LEU A 80 31.35 -22.28 24.98
N LEU A 81 32.55 -22.61 25.46
CA LEU A 81 33.80 -22.40 24.72
C LEU A 81 33.96 -23.39 23.55
N ASN A 82 33.39 -24.60 23.67
CA ASN A 82 33.44 -25.64 22.63
C ASN A 82 32.17 -25.71 21.75
N ALA A 83 31.06 -25.10 22.17
CA ALA A 83 29.85 -24.94 21.36
C ALA A 83 30.12 -23.87 20.29
N ARG A 84 30.74 -24.28 19.20
CA ARG A 84 30.71 -23.47 17.98
C ARG A 84 29.25 -23.48 17.51
N PRO A 85 28.52 -22.35 17.52
CA PRO A 85 27.33 -22.27 16.70
C PRO A 85 27.77 -22.74 15.32
N PRO A 86 27.03 -23.63 14.66
CA PRO A 86 27.49 -24.16 13.41
C PRO A 86 27.69 -22.95 12.50
N ALA A 87 28.90 -22.70 12.01
CA ALA A 87 29.21 -21.49 11.23
C ALA A 87 28.19 -21.29 10.09
N TRP A 88 27.58 -22.39 9.65
CA TRP A 88 26.48 -22.41 8.71
C TRP A 88 25.21 -21.70 9.17
N SER A 89 24.78 -21.80 10.43
CA SER A 89 23.52 -21.20 10.88
C SER A 89 23.62 -19.67 10.89
N PHE A 90 24.79 -19.15 11.24
CA PHE A 90 25.12 -17.73 11.09
C PHE A 90 25.22 -17.33 9.62
N ALA A 91 25.82 -18.17 8.76
CA ALA A 91 25.89 -17.93 7.33
C ALA A 91 24.52 -17.94 6.63
N VAL A 92 23.56 -18.78 7.06
CA VAL A 92 22.19 -18.79 6.54
C VAL A 92 21.47 -17.50 6.87
N LEU A 93 21.56 -17.08 8.13
CA LEU A 93 20.96 -15.86 8.62
C LEU A 93 21.51 -14.63 7.91
N LEU A 94 22.84 -14.51 7.91
CA LEU A 94 23.51 -13.40 7.26
C LEU A 94 23.25 -13.42 5.75
N GLY A 95 23.33 -14.58 5.11
CA GLY A 95 23.07 -14.75 3.68
C GLY A 95 21.65 -14.36 3.28
N THR A 96 20.64 -14.80 4.04
CA THR A 96 19.23 -14.46 3.78
C THR A 96 19.00 -12.96 3.93
N VAL A 97 19.48 -12.36 5.03
CA VAL A 97 19.35 -10.91 5.26
C VAL A 97 20.06 -10.10 4.17
N THR A 98 21.30 -10.47 3.84
CA THR A 98 22.09 -9.80 2.79
C THR A 98 21.43 -9.93 1.42
N PHE A 99 20.85 -11.09 1.09
CA PHE A 99 20.13 -11.28 -0.18
C PHE A 99 18.92 -10.34 -0.29
N HIS A 100 18.09 -10.27 0.74
CA HIS A 100 16.93 -9.36 0.75
C HIS A 100 17.36 -7.90 0.63
N TRP A 101 18.41 -7.52 1.35
CA TRP A 101 18.96 -6.18 1.31
C TRP A 101 19.50 -5.82 -0.09
N LEU A 102 20.31 -6.69 -0.69
CA LEU A 102 20.82 -6.49 -2.05
C LEU A 102 19.70 -6.43 -3.08
N PHE A 103 18.69 -7.30 -2.97
CA PHE A 103 17.57 -7.31 -3.91
C PHE A 103 16.75 -6.01 -3.83
N TRP A 104 16.50 -5.52 -2.61
CA TRP A 104 15.86 -4.22 -2.41
C TRP A 104 16.71 -3.06 -2.94
N ALA A 105 18.02 -3.05 -2.64
CA ALA A 105 18.93 -1.98 -3.04
C ALA A 105 19.09 -1.89 -4.57
N VAL A 106 19.09 -3.02 -5.28
CA VAL A 106 19.24 -3.07 -6.74
C VAL A 106 17.91 -2.80 -7.45
N ASN A 107 16.78 -3.31 -6.94
CA ASN A 107 15.48 -3.16 -7.60
C ASN A 107 14.33 -3.10 -6.56
N PRO A 108 14.06 -1.92 -5.99
CA PRO A 108 13.08 -1.77 -4.91
C PRO A 108 11.65 -2.09 -5.36
N GLU A 109 11.32 -1.83 -6.63
CA GLU A 109 9.99 -2.11 -7.19
C GLU A 109 9.75 -3.62 -7.36
N SER A 110 10.73 -4.35 -7.91
CA SER A 110 10.67 -5.80 -8.03
C SER A 110 10.68 -6.49 -6.67
N TRP A 111 11.47 -5.97 -5.72
CA TRP A 111 11.47 -6.47 -4.34
C TRP A 111 10.11 -6.27 -3.66
N SER A 112 9.50 -5.09 -3.80
CA SER A 112 8.17 -4.80 -3.23
C SER A 112 7.10 -5.70 -3.84
N THR A 113 7.13 -5.89 -5.16
CA THR A 113 6.24 -6.81 -5.89
C THR A 113 6.43 -8.25 -5.41
N TRP A 114 7.68 -8.69 -5.24
CA TRP A 114 8.01 -10.03 -4.75
C TRP A 114 7.58 -10.24 -3.29
N LEU A 115 7.80 -9.25 -2.42
CA LEU A 115 7.40 -9.27 -1.01
C LEU A 115 5.88 -9.38 -0.83
N GLN A 116 5.12 -8.77 -1.73
CA GLN A 116 3.66 -8.85 -1.77
C GLN A 116 3.16 -10.14 -2.41
N SER A 117 4.02 -10.85 -3.15
CA SER A 117 3.65 -12.11 -3.78
C SER A 117 3.36 -13.19 -2.74
N GLN A 118 2.38 -14.04 -3.04
CA GLN A 118 2.11 -15.24 -2.24
C GLN A 118 3.28 -16.24 -2.22
N ARG A 119 4.26 -16.08 -3.12
CA ARG A 119 5.46 -16.92 -3.24
C ARG A 119 6.57 -16.52 -2.28
N PHE A 120 6.47 -15.35 -1.64
CA PHE A 120 7.51 -14.84 -0.76
C PHE A 120 7.87 -15.82 0.37
N TRP A 121 6.90 -16.23 1.17
CA TRP A 121 7.13 -17.10 2.33
C TRP A 121 7.64 -18.49 1.94
N PRO A 122 7.00 -19.20 0.99
CA PRO A 122 7.47 -20.52 0.60
C PRO A 122 8.89 -20.53 0.04
N MET A 123 9.27 -19.51 -0.73
CA MET A 123 10.62 -19.41 -1.32
C MET A 123 11.69 -19.16 -0.25
N ASN A 124 11.42 -18.30 0.73
CA ASN A 124 12.31 -18.07 1.87
C ASN A 124 12.49 -19.33 2.73
N VAL A 125 11.40 -20.05 3.00
CA VAL A 125 11.45 -21.34 3.71
C VAL A 125 12.31 -22.34 2.94
N ALA A 126 12.16 -22.43 1.61
CA ALA A 126 12.97 -23.31 0.77
C ALA A 126 14.47 -22.97 0.83
N ILE A 127 14.83 -21.68 0.78
CA ILE A 127 16.22 -21.21 0.91
C ILE A 127 16.80 -21.60 2.27
N ILE A 128 16.07 -21.32 3.36
CA ILE A 128 16.52 -21.65 4.72
C ILE A 128 16.73 -23.16 4.88
N LEU A 129 15.78 -23.97 4.41
CA LEU A 129 15.88 -25.43 4.45
C LEU A 129 17.06 -25.94 3.61
N ALA A 130 17.25 -25.43 2.39
CA ALA A 130 18.37 -25.82 1.54
C ALA A 130 19.71 -25.52 2.22
N MET A 131 19.88 -24.32 2.79
CA MET A 131 21.12 -23.96 3.48
C MET A 131 21.32 -24.79 4.77
N PHE A 132 20.26 -25.07 5.53
CA PHE A 132 20.31 -25.95 6.70
C PHE A 132 20.85 -27.34 6.35
N PHE A 133 20.38 -27.92 5.24
CA PHE A 133 20.75 -29.26 4.82
C PHE A 133 22.10 -29.36 4.14
N ILE A 134 22.48 -28.37 3.31
CA ILE A 134 23.84 -28.24 2.76
C ILE A 134 24.87 -28.27 3.89
N ALA A 135 24.54 -27.71 5.04
CA ALA A 135 25.47 -27.60 6.13
C ALA A 135 25.60 -28.83 7.04
N GLN A 136 24.79 -29.87 6.83
CA GLN A 136 24.91 -31.10 7.60
C GLN A 136 26.18 -31.86 7.22
N ARG A 137 26.89 -32.38 8.24
CA ARG A 137 28.13 -33.14 8.08
C ARG A 137 27.89 -34.56 7.57
N ASN A 138 26.70 -35.12 7.82
CA ASN A 138 26.29 -36.44 7.35
C ASN A 138 25.83 -36.34 5.90
N GLY A 139 26.51 -37.05 5.00
CA GLY A 139 26.22 -37.04 3.56
C GLY A 139 24.77 -37.44 3.24
N ILE A 140 24.21 -38.45 3.93
CA ILE A 140 22.85 -38.93 3.67
C ILE A 140 21.82 -37.85 4.02
N VAL A 141 21.97 -37.20 5.17
CA VAL A 141 21.08 -36.11 5.61
C VAL A 141 21.17 -34.91 4.67
N ARG A 142 22.37 -34.60 4.17
CA ARG A 142 22.59 -33.55 3.17
C ARG A 142 21.87 -33.87 1.86
N PHE A 143 21.95 -35.11 1.36
CA PHE A 143 21.28 -35.52 0.12
C PHE A 143 19.74 -35.52 0.24
N ILE A 144 19.18 -36.10 1.31
CA ILE A 144 17.73 -36.10 1.57
C ILE A 144 17.22 -34.66 1.65
N GLY A 145 17.96 -33.82 2.36
CA GLY A 145 17.63 -32.42 2.55
C GLY A 145 17.66 -31.56 1.29
N LEU A 146 18.68 -31.74 0.43
CA LEU A 146 18.73 -31.12 -0.89
C LEU A 146 17.56 -31.57 -1.77
N GLY A 147 17.23 -32.86 -1.75
CA GLY A 147 16.07 -33.41 -2.45
C GLY A 147 14.76 -32.76 -2.00
N LEU A 148 14.52 -32.67 -0.68
CA LEU A 148 13.35 -31.98 -0.12
C LEU A 148 13.32 -30.50 -0.48
N GLY A 149 14.46 -29.79 -0.41
CA GLY A 149 14.54 -28.38 -0.79
C GLY A 149 14.20 -28.14 -2.25
N ILE A 150 14.72 -28.97 -3.16
CA ILE A 150 14.40 -28.92 -4.60
C ILE A 150 12.93 -29.25 -4.82
N CYS A 151 12.38 -30.28 -4.16
CA CYS A 151 10.96 -30.62 -4.27
C CYS A 151 10.05 -29.47 -3.80
N VAL A 152 10.35 -28.82 -2.67
CA VAL A 152 9.59 -27.64 -2.22
C VAL A 152 9.71 -26.51 -3.22
N LEU A 153 10.90 -26.24 -3.76
CA LEU A 153 11.10 -25.23 -4.79
C LEU A 153 10.28 -25.52 -6.05
N LEU A 154 10.28 -26.78 -6.53
CA LEU A 154 9.51 -27.24 -7.68
C LEU A 154 7.99 -27.21 -7.42
N VAL A 155 7.54 -27.49 -6.20
CA VAL A 155 6.12 -27.35 -5.83
C VAL A 155 5.72 -25.87 -5.81
N VAL A 156 6.54 -25.01 -5.22
CA VAL A 156 6.28 -23.56 -5.14
C VAL A 156 6.32 -22.90 -6.52
N THR A 157 7.21 -23.36 -7.41
CA THR A 157 7.37 -22.79 -8.76
C THR A 157 6.48 -23.45 -9.81
N GLY A 158 6.17 -24.74 -9.66
CA GLY A 158 5.46 -25.55 -10.63
C GLY A 158 3.98 -25.80 -10.32
N PHE A 159 3.60 -25.87 -9.04
CA PHE A 159 2.21 -26.15 -8.63
C PHE A 159 1.42 -24.92 -8.17
N TYR A 160 2.07 -23.81 -7.86
CA TYR A 160 1.31 -22.57 -7.83
C TYR A 160 0.89 -22.31 -9.27
N PRO A 161 -0.43 -22.28 -9.56
CA PRO A 161 -0.88 -21.94 -10.89
C PRO A 161 -0.10 -20.69 -11.27
N ARG A 162 0.54 -20.70 -12.45
CA ARG A 162 0.90 -19.43 -13.06
C ARG A 162 -0.41 -18.68 -13.04
N VAL A 163 -0.57 -17.78 -12.07
CA VAL A 163 -1.54 -16.70 -12.16
C VAL A 163 -1.16 -16.15 -13.50
N LYS A 164 -1.96 -16.48 -14.52
CA LYS A 164 -1.73 -16.00 -15.86
C LYS A 164 -1.79 -14.51 -15.62
N THR A 165 -0.62 -13.87 -15.61
CA THR A 165 -0.55 -12.42 -15.74
C THR A 165 -1.41 -12.20 -16.96
N PRO A 166 -2.59 -11.58 -16.79
CA PRO A 166 -3.57 -11.52 -17.87
C PRO A 166 -2.80 -10.99 -19.07
N SER A 167 -2.83 -11.76 -20.17
CA SER A 167 -2.09 -11.36 -21.35
C SER A 167 -2.55 -9.96 -21.75
N PRO A 168 -1.76 -9.17 -22.48
CA PRO A 168 -2.25 -7.89 -23.00
C PRO A 168 -3.59 -8.03 -23.75
N ALA A 169 -3.84 -9.20 -24.35
CA ALA A 169 -5.13 -9.55 -24.94
C ALA A 169 -6.22 -9.83 -23.91
N ASP A 170 -5.92 -10.47 -22.78
CA ASP A 170 -6.88 -10.67 -21.67
C ASP A 170 -7.19 -9.35 -20.96
N LEU A 171 -6.20 -8.47 -20.74
CA LEU A 171 -6.42 -7.12 -20.22
C LEU A 171 -7.26 -6.29 -21.20
N SER A 172 -6.98 -6.37 -22.50
CA SER A 172 -7.78 -5.71 -23.53
C SER A 172 -9.19 -6.29 -23.63
N ALA A 173 -9.37 -7.61 -23.51
CA ALA A 173 -10.67 -8.27 -23.49
C ALA A 173 -11.45 -7.93 -22.22
N TYR A 174 -10.79 -7.88 -21.07
CA TYR A 174 -11.38 -7.45 -19.79
C TYR A 174 -11.80 -5.98 -19.85
N GLN A 175 -10.96 -5.12 -20.43
CA GLN A 175 -11.27 -3.70 -20.65
C GLN A 175 -12.37 -3.48 -21.70
N LYS A 176 -12.53 -4.41 -22.65
CA LYS A 176 -13.68 -4.46 -23.59
C LYS A 176 -14.94 -5.05 -22.97
N GLN A 177 -14.82 -5.89 -21.94
CA GLN A 177 -15.94 -6.56 -21.25
C GLN A 177 -16.45 -5.80 -20.03
N LEU A 178 -15.66 -4.90 -19.44
CA LEU A 178 -16.20 -3.92 -18.51
C LEU A 178 -17.28 -3.15 -19.29
N PRO A 179 -18.57 -3.28 -18.90
CA PRO A 179 -19.59 -2.45 -19.50
C PRO A 179 -19.06 -1.02 -19.39
N TYR A 180 -19.11 -0.28 -20.49
CA TYR A 180 -18.90 1.15 -20.45
C TYR A 180 -19.96 1.71 -19.50
N HIS A 181 -19.61 1.75 -18.22
CA HIS A 181 -20.44 2.32 -17.20
C HIS A 181 -20.35 3.82 -17.46
N GLN A 182 -21.32 4.32 -18.23
CA GLN A 182 -21.77 5.70 -18.12
C GLN A 182 -22.45 5.95 -16.76
N GLY A 183 -22.09 5.19 -15.73
CA GLY A 183 -22.48 5.48 -14.37
C GLY A 183 -21.79 6.78 -14.00
N ARG A 184 -22.61 7.79 -13.75
CA ARG A 184 -22.21 9.12 -13.31
C ARG A 184 -21.11 8.99 -12.26
N TRP A 185 -19.91 9.49 -12.57
CA TRP A 185 -18.86 9.63 -11.57
C TRP A 185 -19.31 10.73 -10.62
N ASN A 186 -20.10 10.35 -9.60
CA ASN A 186 -20.73 11.27 -8.66
C ASN A 186 -19.70 11.75 -7.62
N LEU A 187 -18.57 12.27 -8.10
CA LEU A 187 -17.49 12.86 -7.32
C LEU A 187 -17.38 14.35 -7.69
N PRO A 188 -17.08 15.23 -6.73
CA PRO A 188 -16.90 16.65 -7.01
C PRO A 188 -15.66 16.87 -7.90
N ALA A 189 -15.70 17.93 -8.72
CA ALA A 189 -14.60 18.29 -9.61
C ALA A 189 -13.27 18.43 -8.85
N ASP A 190 -13.30 18.92 -7.60
CA ASP A 190 -12.12 19.09 -6.74
C ASP A 190 -11.40 17.77 -6.39
N VAL A 191 -12.09 16.63 -6.53
CA VAL A 191 -11.51 15.30 -6.32
C VAL A 191 -11.03 14.71 -7.65
N ILE A 192 -11.82 14.88 -8.73
CA ILE A 192 -11.53 14.28 -10.03
C ILE A 192 -10.44 15.02 -10.78
N LEU A 193 -10.54 16.35 -10.91
CA LEU A 193 -9.69 17.14 -11.77
C LEU A 193 -8.20 17.07 -11.42
N PRO A 194 -7.77 16.97 -10.14
CA PRO A 194 -6.35 16.75 -9.82
C PRO A 194 -5.81 15.42 -10.37
N ILE A 195 -6.63 14.37 -10.38
CA ILE A 195 -6.25 13.04 -10.88
C ILE A 195 -6.12 13.05 -12.39
N ILE A 196 -7.08 13.71 -13.05
CA ILE A 196 -7.03 13.97 -14.49
C ILE A 196 -5.79 14.77 -14.86
N ALA A 197 -5.54 15.90 -14.18
CA ALA A 197 -4.36 16.74 -14.43
C ALA A 197 -3.06 15.95 -14.31
N GLN A 198 -2.94 15.08 -13.29
CA GLN A 198 -1.77 14.24 -13.12
C GLN A 198 -1.56 13.27 -14.30
N CYS A 199 -2.64 12.78 -14.91
CA CYS A 199 -2.59 11.88 -16.06
C CYS A 199 -2.35 12.61 -17.39
N GLU A 200 -2.87 13.82 -17.53
CA GLU A 200 -2.80 14.62 -18.75
C GLU A 200 -1.43 15.31 -18.92
N SER A 201 -0.91 15.93 -17.86
CA SER A 201 0.27 16.80 -17.93
C SER A 201 1.30 16.54 -16.82
N GLY A 202 1.06 15.53 -15.98
CA GLY A 202 1.78 15.40 -14.71
C GLY A 202 1.40 16.46 -13.69
N GLY A 203 0.23 17.10 -13.84
CA GLY A 203 -0.30 18.10 -12.92
C GLY A 203 0.24 19.52 -13.14
N ARG A 204 0.85 19.80 -14.31
CA ARG A 204 1.56 21.06 -14.58
C ARG A 204 0.91 21.85 -15.70
N GLN A 205 0.76 23.16 -15.50
CA GLN A 205 0.35 24.07 -16.58
C GLN A 205 1.51 24.40 -17.52
N PHE A 206 2.71 24.56 -16.96
CA PHE A 206 3.89 25.04 -17.65
C PHE A 206 5.03 24.00 -17.65
N ASP A 207 5.85 24.03 -18.70
CA ASP A 207 7.11 23.28 -18.77
C ASP A 207 8.20 23.92 -17.90
N ASP A 208 9.38 23.31 -17.87
CA ASP A 208 10.49 23.78 -17.03
C ASP A 208 11.07 25.13 -17.48
N LYS A 209 10.61 25.65 -18.63
CA LYS A 209 10.99 26.96 -19.20
C LYS A 209 9.88 28.00 -19.02
N GLY A 210 8.76 27.65 -18.38
CA GLY A 210 7.61 28.52 -18.18
C GLY A 210 6.67 28.63 -19.39
N ASN A 211 6.84 27.81 -20.43
CA ASN A 211 5.91 27.77 -21.56
C ASN A 211 4.72 26.88 -21.21
N VAL A 212 3.53 27.21 -21.71
CA VAL A 212 2.36 26.33 -21.58
C VAL A 212 2.67 24.98 -22.21
N ILE A 213 2.33 23.88 -21.52
CA ILE A 213 2.49 22.53 -22.07
C ILE A 213 1.50 22.35 -23.22
N VAL A 214 1.99 21.96 -24.40
CA VAL A 214 1.17 21.74 -25.61
C VAL A 214 1.44 20.35 -26.18
N SER A 215 0.39 19.58 -26.40
CA SER A 215 0.47 18.28 -27.09
C SER A 215 0.56 18.46 -28.62
N PRO A 216 1.01 17.43 -29.36
CA PRO A 216 0.93 17.43 -30.83
C PRO A 216 -0.50 17.59 -31.39
N THR A 217 -1.51 17.20 -30.62
CA THR A 217 -2.94 17.30 -30.96
C THR A 217 -3.56 18.64 -30.57
N GLN A 218 -2.73 19.62 -30.19
CA GLN A 218 -3.15 20.96 -29.78
C GLN A 218 -4.01 20.95 -28.50
N ASP A 219 -3.61 20.12 -27.55
CA ASP A 219 -4.13 20.11 -26.19
C ASP A 219 -3.23 20.98 -25.30
N TYR A 220 -3.84 21.88 -24.53
CA TYR A 220 -3.10 22.93 -23.81
C TYR A 220 -3.23 22.81 -22.29
N GLY A 221 -2.10 22.97 -21.62
CA GLY A 221 -2.02 23.21 -20.18
C GLY A 221 -2.28 21.99 -19.31
N LYS A 222 -2.61 22.24 -18.05
CA LYS A 222 -2.69 21.26 -16.97
C LYS A 222 -3.70 20.15 -17.20
N TRP A 223 -4.84 20.47 -17.82
CA TRP A 223 -5.90 19.51 -18.16
C TRP A 223 -5.93 19.13 -19.64
N GLN A 224 -4.90 19.51 -20.42
CA GLN A 224 -4.77 19.19 -21.84
C GLN A 224 -6.08 19.47 -22.61
N ILE A 225 -6.55 20.71 -22.58
CA ILE A 225 -7.79 21.12 -23.26
C ILE A 225 -7.53 21.25 -24.77
N ASN A 226 -8.27 20.49 -25.57
CA ASN A 226 -8.15 20.51 -27.03
C ASN A 226 -8.67 21.83 -27.63
N LEU A 227 -7.77 22.68 -28.13
CA LEU A 227 -8.13 23.99 -28.68
C LEU A 227 -8.96 23.89 -29.98
N PRO A 228 -8.65 22.99 -30.95
CA PRO A 228 -9.49 22.81 -32.14
C PRO A 228 -10.96 22.51 -31.83
N ILE A 229 -11.23 21.67 -30.82
CA ILE A 229 -12.59 21.29 -30.44
C ILE A 229 -13.27 22.40 -29.64
N HIS A 230 -12.57 23.00 -28.66
CA HIS A 230 -13.20 23.89 -27.68
C HIS A 230 -12.97 25.39 -27.90
N GLY A 231 -12.11 25.78 -28.84
CA GLY A 231 -11.65 27.16 -29.03
C GLY A 231 -12.76 28.18 -29.27
N LYS A 232 -13.82 27.80 -30.01
CA LYS A 232 -14.99 28.68 -30.22
C LYS A 232 -15.69 29.02 -28.90
N GLU A 233 -15.82 28.05 -28.00
CA GLU A 233 -16.46 28.26 -26.70
C GLU A 233 -15.55 29.04 -25.75
N ILE A 234 -14.26 28.72 -25.72
CA ILE A 234 -13.24 29.43 -24.93
C ILE A 234 -13.28 30.94 -25.27
N ASN A 235 -13.24 31.27 -26.56
CA ASN A 235 -13.30 32.65 -27.05
C ASN A 235 -14.61 33.33 -26.67
N ARG A 236 -15.74 32.64 -26.84
CA ARG A 236 -17.06 33.19 -26.48
C ARG A 236 -17.18 33.51 -24.99
N ARG A 237 -16.53 32.74 -24.12
CA ARG A 237 -16.54 32.95 -22.67
C ARG A 237 -15.42 33.87 -22.16
N ALA A 238 -14.56 34.36 -23.05
CA ALA A 238 -13.38 35.16 -22.72
C ALA A 238 -12.46 34.49 -21.67
N ILE A 239 -12.30 33.16 -21.76
CA ILE A 239 -11.45 32.39 -20.84
C ILE A 239 -10.03 32.27 -21.43
N ASN A 240 -9.02 32.59 -20.63
CA ASN A 240 -7.61 32.49 -21.03
C ASN A 240 -7.02 31.13 -20.62
N ILE A 241 -7.11 30.12 -21.49
CA ILE A 241 -6.61 28.77 -21.17
C ILE A 241 -5.07 28.66 -21.11
N TRP A 242 -4.34 29.73 -21.45
CA TRP A 242 -2.89 29.81 -21.33
C TRP A 242 -2.43 30.10 -19.90
N THR A 243 -3.31 30.60 -19.01
CA THR A 243 -3.04 30.68 -17.56
C THR A 243 -3.57 29.44 -16.84
N GLU A 244 -3.04 29.14 -15.65
CA GLU A 244 -3.50 27.99 -14.86
C GLU A 244 -4.97 28.18 -14.44
N GLU A 245 -5.36 29.39 -14.05
CA GLU A 245 -6.71 29.71 -13.59
C GLU A 245 -7.73 29.56 -14.73
N GLY A 246 -7.41 30.02 -15.94
CA GLY A 246 -8.30 29.87 -17.08
C GLY A 246 -8.34 28.44 -17.61
N ASN A 247 -7.23 27.70 -17.53
CA ASN A 247 -7.21 26.26 -17.83
C ASN A 247 -8.13 25.50 -16.85
N GLU A 248 -8.04 25.79 -15.55
CA GLU A 248 -8.89 25.18 -14.52
C GLU A 248 -10.36 25.54 -14.68
N GLN A 249 -10.64 26.83 -14.91
CA GLN A 249 -11.99 27.32 -15.11
C GLN A 249 -12.67 26.58 -16.27
N PHE A 250 -11.96 26.40 -17.38
CA PHE A 250 -12.52 25.69 -18.53
C PHE A 250 -12.63 24.19 -18.29
N ALA A 251 -11.66 23.56 -17.62
CA ALA A 251 -11.73 22.14 -17.23
C ALA A 251 -12.97 21.85 -16.35
N ARG A 252 -13.30 22.76 -15.42
CA ARG A 252 -14.53 22.64 -14.61
C ARG A 252 -15.81 22.74 -15.44
N ILE A 253 -15.83 23.58 -16.47
CA ILE A 253 -16.96 23.68 -17.41
C ILE A 253 -17.11 22.38 -18.21
N LEU A 254 -15.99 21.84 -18.72
CA LEU A 254 -15.98 20.55 -19.42
C LEU A 254 -16.51 19.43 -18.51
N TYR A 255 -15.94 19.28 -17.31
CA TYR A 255 -16.38 18.28 -16.35
C TYR A 255 -17.86 18.41 -15.97
N GLY A 256 -18.34 19.63 -15.73
CA GLY A 256 -19.76 19.85 -15.40
C GLY A 256 -20.72 19.50 -16.52
N ARG A 257 -20.29 19.56 -17.79
CA ARG A 257 -21.11 19.25 -18.95
C ARG A 257 -21.01 17.78 -19.39
N ASN A 258 -19.79 17.27 -19.40
CA ASN A 258 -19.37 16.07 -20.11
C ASN A 258 -18.78 14.99 -19.18
N GLU A 259 -18.70 15.28 -17.88
CA GLU A 259 -18.03 14.43 -16.88
C GLU A 259 -16.62 14.06 -17.34
N LEU A 260 -16.31 12.78 -17.53
CA LEU A 260 -14.99 12.29 -17.92
C LEU A 260 -14.84 12.06 -19.42
N SER A 261 -15.82 12.44 -20.25
CA SER A 261 -15.77 12.10 -21.68
C SER A 261 -14.68 12.87 -22.44
N ASP A 262 -14.36 14.10 -22.02
CA ASP A 262 -13.32 14.91 -22.68
C ASP A 262 -11.88 14.37 -22.43
N TRP A 263 -11.71 13.47 -21.45
CA TRP A 263 -10.41 12.90 -21.06
C TRP A 263 -10.30 11.39 -21.31
N GLN A 264 -11.06 10.84 -22.27
CA GLN A 264 -11.06 9.40 -22.55
C GLN A 264 -9.71 8.86 -23.05
N ALA A 265 -8.90 9.69 -23.71
CA ALA A 265 -7.59 9.30 -24.21
C ALA A 265 -6.65 8.83 -23.08
N THR A 266 -6.75 9.43 -21.89
CA THR A 266 -5.94 9.09 -20.71
C THR A 266 -6.68 8.21 -19.70
N ARG A 267 -7.81 7.60 -20.09
CA ARG A 267 -8.64 6.76 -19.21
C ARG A 267 -7.86 5.68 -18.47
N HIS A 268 -6.97 5.00 -19.18
CA HIS A 268 -6.12 3.95 -18.63
C HIS A 268 -5.26 4.44 -17.44
N CYS A 269 -4.98 5.74 -17.33
CA CYS A 269 -4.26 6.33 -16.21
C CYS A 269 -5.19 6.73 -15.05
N TRP A 270 -6.30 7.41 -15.30
CA TRP A 270 -7.12 7.97 -14.23
C TRP A 270 -8.16 6.99 -13.67
N GLU A 271 -8.68 6.06 -14.47
CA GLU A 271 -9.76 5.16 -14.04
C GLU A 271 -9.36 4.29 -12.85
N PRO A 272 -8.19 3.62 -12.82
CA PRO A 272 -7.76 2.86 -11.64
C PRO A 272 -7.63 3.73 -10.38
N LYS A 273 -7.19 4.99 -10.54
CA LYS A 273 -7.04 5.94 -9.42
C LYS A 273 -8.40 6.38 -8.88
N LEU A 274 -9.37 6.63 -9.74
CA LEU A 274 -10.74 6.96 -9.32
C LEU A 274 -11.45 5.76 -8.70
N LEU A 275 -11.25 4.54 -9.23
CA LEU A 275 -11.77 3.31 -8.65
C LEU A 275 -11.22 3.08 -7.24
N ALA A 276 -9.92 3.32 -7.02
CA ALA A 276 -9.30 3.23 -5.70
C ALA A 276 -9.89 4.23 -4.68
N LEU A 277 -10.48 5.34 -5.14
CA LEU A 277 -11.17 6.32 -4.30
C LEU A 277 -12.66 6.01 -4.07
N GLY A 278 -13.13 4.83 -4.47
CA GLY A 278 -14.53 4.43 -4.31
C GLY A 278 -15.44 4.94 -5.43
N GLY A 279 -14.89 5.29 -6.60
CA GLY A 279 -15.66 5.62 -7.80
C GLY A 279 -16.30 4.40 -8.48
N LEU A 280 -16.95 3.52 -7.71
CA LEU A 280 -17.75 2.46 -8.30
C LEU A 280 -19.08 3.04 -8.80
N PRO A 281 -19.50 2.71 -10.04
CA PRO A 281 -20.60 3.40 -10.71
C PRO A 281 -21.97 3.24 -10.04
N ASP A 282 -22.23 2.19 -9.26
CA ASP A 282 -23.48 2.03 -8.48
C ASP A 282 -23.25 1.13 -7.24
N GLY A 283 -22.05 1.18 -6.67
CA GLY A 283 -21.66 0.34 -5.52
C GLY A 283 -21.66 1.10 -4.20
N GLU A 284 -21.98 0.39 -3.13
CA GLU A 284 -21.76 0.78 -1.74
C GLU A 284 -20.41 1.53 -1.58
N ARG A 285 -20.46 2.81 -1.21
CA ARG A 285 -19.26 3.67 -1.12
C ARG A 285 -18.77 3.74 0.31
N THR A 286 -17.57 3.26 0.58
CA THR A 286 -16.98 3.36 1.93
C THR A 286 -15.97 4.50 1.99
N PHE A 287 -16.16 5.45 2.91
CA PHE A 287 -15.23 6.54 3.20
C PHE A 287 -14.70 6.43 4.62
N ILE A 288 -13.49 6.95 4.85
CA ILE A 288 -12.95 7.16 6.19
C ILE A 288 -13.06 8.64 6.51
N VAL A 289 -13.80 8.97 7.56
CA VAL A 289 -13.97 10.34 8.06
C VAL A 289 -13.18 10.48 9.36
N THR A 290 -12.24 11.42 9.42
CA THR A 290 -11.59 11.78 10.69
C THR A 290 -12.48 12.76 11.45
N VAL A 291 -12.88 12.39 12.67
CA VAL A 291 -13.82 13.12 13.53
C VAL A 291 -13.12 13.49 14.82
N GLY A 292 -13.14 14.77 15.18
CA GLY A 292 -12.55 15.26 16.42
C GLY A 292 -13.60 15.64 17.46
N PRO A 293 -13.20 16.26 18.58
CA PRO A 293 -14.12 16.78 19.60
C PRO A 293 -14.94 17.97 19.11
N GLU A 294 -14.74 18.41 17.86
CA GLU A 294 -15.53 19.42 17.17
C GLU A 294 -16.21 18.84 15.93
N TRP A 295 -17.32 19.48 15.52
CA TRP A 295 -18.03 19.06 14.31
C TRP A 295 -17.16 19.22 13.07
N SER A 296 -16.98 18.14 12.32
CA SER A 296 -16.26 18.09 11.06
C SER A 296 -16.79 19.11 10.04
N LYS A 297 -16.04 19.28 8.94
CA LYS A 297 -16.57 19.94 7.73
C LYS A 297 -17.84 19.25 7.23
N VAL A 298 -18.64 19.98 6.46
CA VAL A 298 -19.86 19.46 5.84
C VAL A 298 -19.50 18.52 4.70
N TYR A 299 -19.99 17.29 4.76
CA TYR A 299 -19.90 16.30 3.69
C TYR A 299 -21.23 16.27 2.95
N ARG A 300 -21.23 16.55 1.64
CA ARG A 300 -22.43 16.49 0.80
C ARG A 300 -22.50 15.16 0.08
N TYR A 301 -23.66 14.51 0.11
CA TYR A 301 -23.90 13.23 -0.56
C TYR A 301 -25.36 13.12 -0.99
N GLN A 302 -25.70 12.10 -1.79
CA GLN A 302 -27.09 11.82 -2.18
C GLN A 302 -27.31 10.32 -2.13
N GLY A 303 -28.01 9.86 -1.09
CA GLY A 303 -28.31 8.43 -0.88
C GLY A 303 -28.53 8.11 0.60
N SER A 304 -28.80 6.84 0.88
CA SER A 304 -28.83 6.34 2.26
C SER A 304 -27.42 6.17 2.82
N MET A 305 -27.29 6.25 4.14
CA MET A 305 -26.00 6.10 4.83
C MET A 305 -26.11 5.01 5.89
N THR A 306 -25.12 4.14 5.90
CA THR A 306 -24.85 3.18 6.97
C THR A 306 -23.50 3.53 7.60
N VAL A 307 -23.47 3.74 8.91
CA VAL A 307 -22.21 3.98 9.63
C VAL A 307 -21.75 2.66 10.24
N ASP A 308 -20.64 2.11 9.76
CA ASP A 308 -20.09 0.85 10.29
C ASP A 308 -19.14 1.12 11.45
N HIS A 309 -19.65 0.87 12.66
CA HIS A 309 -18.91 1.11 13.89
C HIS A 309 -17.82 0.05 14.18
N ARG A 310 -17.83 -1.12 13.50
CA ARG A 310 -16.86 -2.19 13.80
C ARG A 310 -15.40 -1.78 13.55
N ALA A 311 -15.18 -0.75 12.74
CA ALA A 311 -13.85 -0.20 12.48
C ALA A 311 -13.30 0.69 13.62
N ILE A 312 -14.11 1.06 14.61
CA ILE A 312 -13.85 2.25 15.45
C ILE A 312 -13.44 1.90 16.90
N GLY A 313 -13.53 0.63 17.29
CA GLY A 313 -13.12 0.16 18.62
C GLY A 313 -14.23 0.26 19.69
N PRO A 314 -14.14 -0.53 20.77
CA PRO A 314 -15.28 -0.87 21.62
C PRO A 314 -15.80 0.24 22.54
N GLN A 315 -15.07 1.34 22.75
CA GLN A 315 -15.46 2.41 23.68
C GLN A 315 -15.79 3.74 23.00
N LYS A 316 -15.73 3.78 21.68
CA LYS A 316 -15.82 5.03 20.93
C LYS A 316 -17.28 5.36 20.62
N ARG A 317 -17.62 6.65 20.63
CA ARG A 317 -19.01 7.13 20.45
C ARG A 317 -18.97 8.32 19.51
N ILE A 318 -19.84 8.33 18.51
CA ILE A 318 -19.84 9.36 17.45
C ILE A 318 -21.25 9.92 17.33
N ALA A 319 -21.33 11.22 17.03
CA ALA A 319 -22.56 11.87 16.60
C ALA A 319 -22.45 12.27 15.13
N MET A 320 -23.55 12.13 14.39
CA MET A 320 -23.71 12.66 13.05
C MET A 320 -24.88 13.64 13.03
N MET A 321 -24.66 14.82 12.47
CA MET A 321 -25.70 15.81 12.23
C MET A 321 -26.06 15.81 10.76
N THR A 322 -27.35 15.74 10.44
CA THR A 322 -27.91 15.83 9.09
C THR A 322 -29.06 16.84 9.07
N GLU A 323 -29.75 16.95 7.93
CA GLU A 323 -30.98 17.73 7.78
C GLU A 323 -32.14 17.23 8.66
N SER A 324 -32.20 15.92 8.89
CA SER A 324 -33.27 15.27 9.64
C SER A 324 -33.03 15.26 11.14
N GLY A 325 -31.82 15.58 11.60
CA GLY A 325 -31.49 15.69 13.03
C GLY A 325 -30.09 15.22 13.37
N VAL A 326 -29.87 14.99 14.67
CA VAL A 326 -28.61 14.46 15.21
C VAL A 326 -28.80 12.98 15.57
N TYR A 327 -27.95 12.13 15.01
CA TYR A 327 -27.90 10.70 15.23
C TYR A 327 -26.71 10.37 16.13
N HIS A 328 -26.96 9.59 17.18
CA HIS A 328 -25.92 9.12 18.10
C HIS A 328 -25.66 7.65 17.85
N PHE A 329 -24.43 7.31 17.49
CA PHE A 329 -24.02 5.92 17.24
C PHE A 329 -23.36 5.36 18.49
N THR A 330 -23.74 4.13 18.83
CA THR A 330 -23.10 3.34 19.89
C THR A 330 -22.32 2.17 19.30
N PRO A 331 -21.21 1.74 19.93
CA PRO A 331 -20.32 0.73 19.36
C PRO A 331 -20.94 -0.64 19.11
N GLU A 332 -22.10 -0.90 19.69
CA GLU A 332 -22.74 -2.20 19.71
C GLU A 332 -23.60 -2.48 18.47
N LYS A 333 -23.97 -1.45 17.69
CA LYS A 333 -24.85 -1.62 16.51
C LYS A 333 -24.42 -0.71 15.35
N SER A 334 -24.39 -1.28 14.15
CA SER A 334 -24.41 -0.49 12.92
C SER A 334 -25.81 0.09 12.78
N ASP A 335 -25.94 1.41 12.83
CA ASP A 335 -27.23 2.07 12.68
C ASP A 335 -27.39 2.55 11.23
N PHE A 336 -28.51 2.15 10.63
CA PHE A 336 -28.96 2.66 9.35
C PHE A 336 -29.62 4.01 9.58
N VAL A 337 -29.26 5.01 8.78
CA VAL A 337 -29.89 6.33 8.81
C VAL A 337 -30.98 6.30 7.74
N PRO A 338 -32.26 6.12 8.11
CA PRO A 338 -33.34 6.12 7.14
C PRO A 338 -33.46 7.54 6.56
N ASN A 339 -33.67 7.59 5.24
CA ASN A 339 -33.79 8.75 4.36
C ASN A 339 -32.51 9.10 3.59
N PRO A 340 -32.66 9.58 2.33
CA PRO A 340 -31.56 10.18 1.61
C PRO A 340 -31.07 11.38 2.40
N VAL A 341 -29.78 11.39 2.71
CA VAL A 341 -29.18 12.52 3.40
C VAL A 341 -28.38 13.34 2.39
N ASN A 342 -28.66 14.65 2.32
CA ASN A 342 -27.97 15.54 1.38
C ASN A 342 -26.64 16.07 1.95
N TRP A 343 -26.55 16.18 3.28
CA TRP A 343 -25.31 16.53 3.97
C TRP A 343 -25.20 15.92 5.37
N ALA A 344 -23.96 15.69 5.81
CA ALA A 344 -23.67 15.35 7.20
C ALA A 344 -22.42 16.04 7.74
N ARG A 345 -22.41 16.22 9.06
CA ARG A 345 -21.21 16.53 9.86
C ARG A 345 -21.07 15.44 10.91
N PHE A 346 -19.84 15.18 11.33
CA PHE A 346 -19.54 14.16 12.32
C PHE A 346 -18.74 14.76 13.47
N LYS A 347 -18.95 14.24 14.68
CA LYS A 347 -18.26 14.68 15.89
C LYS A 347 -17.93 13.46 16.75
N SER A 348 -16.70 13.39 17.25
CA SER A 348 -16.35 12.46 18.32
C SER A 348 -17.03 12.90 19.61
N LEU A 349 -17.69 11.97 20.30
CA LEU A 349 -18.18 12.21 21.67
C LEU A 349 -17.10 11.88 22.71
N THR A 350 -15.89 11.55 22.26
CA THR A 350 -14.68 11.46 23.08
C THR A 350 -13.80 12.68 22.82
N ASP A 351 -12.89 12.99 23.75
CA ASP A 351 -11.92 14.09 23.58
C ASP A 351 -10.77 13.75 22.62
N SER A 352 -10.92 12.70 21.80
CA SER A 352 -9.88 12.22 20.88
C SER A 352 -10.35 12.20 19.44
N ASP A 353 -9.41 12.41 18.52
CA ASP A 353 -9.63 12.26 17.09
C ASP A 353 -9.81 10.79 16.72
N GLU A 354 -10.78 10.50 15.86
CA GLU A 354 -11.18 9.14 15.49
C GLU A 354 -11.39 9.01 13.98
N ASN A 355 -11.06 7.86 13.42
CA ASN A 355 -11.36 7.54 12.03
C ASN A 355 -12.62 6.66 11.97
N VAL A 356 -13.65 7.14 11.28
CA VAL A 356 -14.96 6.52 11.16
C VAL A 356 -15.13 5.97 9.77
N ARG A 357 -15.50 4.70 9.65
CA ARG A 357 -15.89 4.11 8.37
C ARG A 357 -17.36 4.42 8.10
N VAL A 358 -17.61 5.19 7.06
CA VAL A 358 -18.95 5.61 6.64
C VAL A 358 -19.25 4.99 5.29
N THR A 359 -20.33 4.24 5.22
CA THR A 359 -20.73 3.53 4.03
C THR A 359 -22.00 4.12 3.44
N LEU A 360 -21.95 4.68 2.23
CA LEU A 360 -23.11 5.20 1.52
C LEU A 360 -23.67 4.10 0.62
N SER A 361 -24.94 3.78 0.81
CA SER A 361 -25.72 2.93 -0.09
C SER A 361 -26.67 3.84 -0.86
N ARG A 362 -26.60 3.86 -2.20
CA ARG A 362 -27.50 4.69 -3.00
C ARG A 362 -28.89 4.07 -3.07
#